data_AF-A0A2Z3HBK3-F1
#
_entry.id   AF-A0A2Z3HBK3-F1
#
_cell.length_a   1.000
_cell.length_b   1.000
_cell.length_c   1.000
_cell.angle_alpha   90.00
_cell.angle_beta   90.00
_cell.angle_gamma   90.00
#
_symmetry.space_group_name_H-M   'P 1'
#
loop_
_entity.id
_entity.type
_entity.pdbx_description
1 polymer ?
#
loop_
_entity_poly.entity_id
_entity_poly.type
_entity_poly.pdbx_seq_one_letter_code
_entity_poly.pdbx_strand_id
1 'polypeptide(L)'
;METATRPKNFVEGENYPSPVTHVIGLDYCDGLVSGLLKTVDGSAYTFEMVEEERNPDGLDFRTYELTPLPADTFDQVTELLERHLGPRRPYWVPVWTFPSGDAQAATEAALDRALVANGKPSWRVAATDLTETVSAAHTS
;
A
#
# COMPACT_ATOMS: atom_id res chain seq x y z
N MET A 1 19.27 12.10 -12.54
CA MET A 1 18.46 11.84 -11.34
C MET A 1 17.07 12.37 -11.68
N GLU A 2 16.18 11.53 -12.20
CA GLU A 2 14.80 11.93 -12.46
C GLU A 2 14.14 12.25 -11.11
N THR A 3 13.65 13.47 -10.95
CA THR A 3 12.78 13.83 -9.83
C THR A 3 11.57 12.92 -9.88
N ALA A 4 11.34 12.13 -8.83
CA ALA A 4 10.14 11.32 -8.68
C ALA A 4 8.93 12.22 -8.97
N THR A 5 8.22 11.93 -10.05
CA THR A 5 7.13 12.79 -10.51
C THR A 5 6.02 12.71 -9.47
N ARG A 6 5.50 13.86 -9.05
CA ARG A 6 4.35 13.94 -8.15
C ARG A 6 3.23 13.01 -8.66
N PRO A 7 2.74 12.05 -7.86
CA PRO A 7 1.54 11.32 -8.19
C PRO A 7 0.48 12.39 -8.43
N LYS A 8 -0.03 12.45 -9.65
CA LYS A 8 -0.99 13.50 -10.04
C LYS A 8 -2.28 13.43 -9.22
N ASN A 9 -2.49 12.32 -8.51
CA ASN A 9 -3.78 11.92 -7.97
C ASN A 9 -3.83 11.94 -6.43
N PHE A 10 -2.72 12.15 -5.71
CA PHE A 10 -2.77 12.38 -4.25
C PHE A 10 -2.82 13.89 -3.99
N VAL A 11 -4.04 14.42 -3.92
CA VAL A 11 -4.34 15.82 -3.57
C VAL A 11 -5.10 15.83 -2.25
N GLU A 12 -4.91 16.87 -1.44
CA GLU A 12 -5.66 17.04 -0.18
C GLU A 12 -7.15 17.27 -0.46
N GLY A 13 -8.03 16.65 0.35
CA GLY A 13 -9.49 16.81 0.27
C GLY A 13 -10.28 15.52 0.07
N GLU A 14 -11.58 15.66 -0.21
CA GLU A 14 -12.46 14.56 -0.61
C GLU A 14 -12.05 14.07 -2.01
N ASN A 15 -11.28 12.99 -2.07
CA ASN A 15 -10.91 12.39 -3.33
C ASN A 15 -11.94 11.33 -3.70
N TYR A 16 -13.16 11.73 -4.04
CA TYR A 16 -14.16 10.79 -4.54
C TYR A 16 -14.33 10.92 -6.07
N PRO A 17 -14.11 9.84 -6.84
CA PRO A 17 -13.64 8.52 -6.40
C PRO A 17 -12.16 8.53 -6.01
N SER A 18 -11.78 7.62 -5.10
CA SER A 18 -10.41 7.50 -4.57
C SER A 18 -9.39 7.42 -5.71
N PRO A 19 -8.22 8.07 -5.59
CA PRO A 19 -7.14 7.89 -6.54
C PRO A 19 -6.56 6.47 -6.43
N VAL A 20 -6.78 5.80 -5.30
CA VAL A 20 -6.39 4.42 -5.02
C VAL A 20 -7.50 3.48 -5.51
N THR A 21 -7.14 2.55 -6.39
CA THR A 21 -8.07 1.59 -6.96
C THR A 21 -7.96 0.20 -6.35
N HIS A 22 -6.77 -0.14 -5.83
CA HIS A 22 -6.49 -1.43 -5.22
C HIS A 22 -5.50 -1.28 -4.06
N VAL A 23 -5.66 -2.10 -3.03
CA VAL A 23 -4.75 -2.20 -1.89
C VAL A 23 -4.53 -3.66 -1.52
N ILE A 24 -3.29 -4.02 -1.23
CA ILE A 24 -2.90 -5.29 -0.60
C ILE A 24 -2.26 -4.95 0.75
N GLY A 25 -2.92 -5.29 1.85
CA GLY A 25 -2.37 -5.18 3.20
C GLY A 25 -1.48 -6.37 3.51
N LEU A 26 -0.20 -6.11 3.77
CA LEU A 26 0.78 -7.14 4.14
C LEU A 26 0.97 -7.25 5.65
N ASP A 27 0.65 -6.19 6.39
CA ASP A 27 0.65 -6.19 7.85
C ASP A 27 -0.55 -5.42 8.41
N TYR A 28 -1.14 -5.93 9.49
CA TYR A 28 -2.31 -5.35 10.13
C TYR A 28 -2.39 -5.71 11.62
N CYS A 29 -2.83 -4.75 12.44
CA CYS A 29 -3.13 -4.97 13.87
C CYS A 29 -4.52 -4.44 14.22
N ASP A 30 -4.78 -3.16 13.99
CA ASP A 30 -6.09 -2.49 14.10
C ASP A 30 -6.40 -1.65 12.85
N GLY A 31 -6.00 -2.22 11.71
CA GLY A 31 -5.97 -1.58 10.40
C GLY A 31 -4.63 -1.78 9.71
N LEU A 32 -4.50 -1.27 8.50
CA LEU A 32 -3.34 -1.49 7.66
C LEU A 32 -2.11 -0.74 8.18
N VAL A 33 -1.05 -1.49 8.43
CA VAL A 33 0.25 -0.96 8.84
C VAL A 33 1.16 -0.83 7.64
N SER A 34 1.19 -1.83 6.76
CA SER A 34 1.99 -1.79 5.55
C SER A 34 1.38 -2.59 4.41
N GLY A 35 1.83 -2.32 3.19
CA GLY A 35 1.35 -3.05 2.03
C GLY A 35 1.67 -2.38 0.70
N LEU A 36 0.88 -2.71 -0.30
CA LEU A 36 0.94 -2.13 -1.63
C LEU A 36 -0.37 -1.44 -1.99
N LEU A 37 -0.29 -0.40 -2.80
CA LEU A 37 -1.45 0.22 -3.42
C LEU A 37 -1.20 0.50 -4.91
N LYS A 38 -2.29 0.54 -5.68
CA LYS A 38 -2.30 0.90 -7.11
C LYS A 38 -3.28 2.03 -7.37
N THR A 39 -2.84 3.07 -8.06
CA THR A 39 -3.66 4.23 -8.39
C THR A 39 -4.35 4.10 -9.74
N VAL A 40 -5.34 4.96 -9.99
CA VAL A 40 -6.13 4.97 -11.24
C VAL A 40 -5.28 5.18 -12.50
N ASP A 41 -4.13 5.85 -12.39
CA ASP A 41 -3.18 6.05 -13.49
C ASP A 41 -2.20 4.88 -13.68
N GLY A 42 -2.36 3.81 -12.90
CA GLY A 42 -1.52 2.62 -12.94
C GLY A 42 -0.24 2.71 -12.12
N SER A 43 0.02 3.82 -11.43
CA SER A 43 1.18 3.92 -10.53
C SER A 43 1.01 2.99 -9.33
N ALA A 44 2.12 2.43 -8.86
CA ALA A 44 2.16 1.50 -7.75
C ALA A 44 3.09 2.02 -6.66
N TYR A 45 2.74 1.76 -5.40
CA TYR A 45 3.51 2.19 -4.24
C TYR A 45 3.49 1.09 -3.18
N THR A 46 4.58 0.97 -2.42
CA THR A 46 4.46 0.44 -1.06
C THR A 46 4.00 1.57 -0.15
N PHE A 47 3.28 1.20 0.90
CA PHE A 47 2.98 2.11 2.00
C PHE A 47 3.43 1.49 3.33
N GLU A 48 3.86 2.35 4.25
CA GLU A 48 4.22 1.99 5.62
C GLU A 48 3.71 3.07 6.58
N MET A 49 3.01 2.67 7.63
CA MET A 49 2.54 3.57 8.68
C MET A 49 3.72 4.04 9.52
N VAL A 50 3.92 5.35 9.61
CA VAL A 50 5.03 5.96 10.35
C VAL A 50 4.58 6.71 11.60
N GLU A 51 3.30 7.06 11.68
CA GLU A 51 2.72 7.78 12.81
C GLU A 51 1.24 7.46 12.95
N GLU A 52 0.77 7.40 14.19
CA GLU A 52 -0.65 7.27 14.54
C GLU A 52 -0.95 8.28 15.66
N GLU A 53 -1.89 9.18 15.41
CA GLU A 53 -2.38 10.14 16.38
C GLU A 53 -3.81 9.77 16.77
N ARG A 54 -3.99 9.46 18.06
CA ARG A 54 -5.27 9.05 18.59
C ARG A 54 -6.28 10.20 18.57
N ASN A 55 -7.45 9.95 17.99
CA ASN A 55 -8.56 10.90 17.99
C ASN A 55 -9.67 10.44 18.94
N PRO A 56 -9.86 11.09 20.11
CA PRO A 56 -10.87 10.65 21.08
C PRO A 56 -12.31 10.81 20.58
N ASP A 57 -12.54 11.66 19.59
CA ASP A 57 -13.86 12.00 19.07
C ASP A 57 -14.16 11.34 17.71
N GLY A 58 -13.27 10.49 17.18
CA GLY A 58 -13.39 9.94 15.84
C GLY A 58 -12.42 8.80 15.53
N LEU A 59 -12.08 8.64 14.25
CA LEU A 59 -11.05 7.71 13.79
C LEU A 59 -9.67 8.32 14.02
N ASP A 60 -8.72 7.48 14.43
CA ASP A 60 -7.32 7.84 14.59
C ASP A 60 -6.73 8.32 13.26
N PHE A 61 -5.86 9.34 13.33
CA PHE A 61 -5.15 9.83 12.16
C PHE A 61 -3.90 8.99 11.97
N ARG A 62 -3.73 8.44 10.78
CA ARG A 62 -2.55 7.64 10.43
C ARG A 62 -1.77 8.32 9.33
N THR A 63 -0.47 8.44 9.54
CA THR A 63 0.47 8.94 8.53
C THR A 63 1.19 7.77 7.91
N TYR A 64 1.19 7.72 6.59
CA TYR A 64 1.82 6.69 5.79
C TYR A 64 2.92 7.29 4.92
N GLU A 65 4.06 6.62 4.83
CA GLU A 65 5.05 6.89 3.81
C GLU A 65 4.80 6.05 2.57
N LEU A 66 4.77 6.68 1.39
CA LEU A 66 4.65 5.98 0.11
C LEU A 66 5.99 5.93 -0.61
N THR A 67 6.39 4.72 -0.98
CA THR A 67 7.59 4.49 -1.79
C THR A 67 7.17 4.00 -3.17
N PRO A 68 7.59 4.67 -4.27
CA PRO A 68 7.22 4.27 -5.61
C PRO A 68 7.74 2.88 -5.97
N LEU A 69 6.89 2.12 -6.65
CA LEU A 69 7.21 0.84 -7.25
C LEU A 69 7.24 0.95 -8.78
N PRO A 70 7.98 0.08 -9.48
CA PRO A 70 7.68 -0.23 -10.86
C PRO A 70 6.18 -0.57 -11.04
N ALA A 71 5.57 -0.07 -12.12
CA ALA A 71 4.13 -0.16 -12.31
C ALA A 71 3.60 -1.60 -12.39
N ASP A 72 4.45 -2.55 -12.78
CA ASP A 72 4.15 -3.98 -12.88
C ASP A 72 4.31 -4.75 -11.57
N THR A 73 5.00 -4.19 -10.56
CA THR A 73 5.26 -4.88 -9.29
C THR A 73 3.97 -5.22 -8.54
N PHE A 74 2.96 -4.35 -8.56
CA PHE A 74 1.67 -4.64 -7.91
C PHE A 74 1.03 -5.90 -8.50
N ASP A 75 1.01 -6.00 -9.83
CA ASP A 75 0.38 -7.12 -10.52
C ASP A 75 1.21 -8.42 -10.31
N GLN A 76 2.54 -8.33 -10.33
CA GLN A 76 3.42 -9.47 -10.02
C GLN A 76 3.23 -9.99 -8.59
N VAL A 77 3.12 -9.11 -7.60
CA VAL A 77 2.85 -9.49 -6.20
C VAL A 77 1.46 -10.11 -6.08
N THR A 78 0.47 -9.53 -6.75
CA THR A 78 -0.89 -10.08 -6.79
C THR A 78 -0.88 -11.51 -7.32
N GLU A 79 -0.30 -11.74 -8.51
CA GLU A 79 -0.20 -13.06 -9.14
C GLU A 79 0.61 -14.06 -8.31
N LEU A 80 1.63 -13.60 -7.59
CA LEU A 80 2.43 -14.42 -6.69
C LEU A 80 1.55 -14.94 -5.53
N LEU A 81 0.85 -14.05 -4.85
CA LEU A 81 0.02 -14.38 -3.70
C LEU A 81 -1.21 -15.20 -4.10
N GLU A 82 -1.83 -14.90 -5.26
CA GLU A 82 -3.04 -15.56 -5.77
C GLU A 82 -2.86 -17.08 -6.00
N ARG A 83 -1.63 -17.56 -6.17
CA ARG A 83 -1.31 -19.00 -6.32
C ARG A 83 -1.68 -19.83 -5.10
N HIS A 84 -1.68 -19.21 -3.94
CA HIS A 84 -1.89 -19.87 -2.65
C HIS A 84 -3.03 -19.25 -1.86
N LEU A 85 -3.32 -17.97 -2.10
CA LEU A 85 -4.23 -17.15 -1.31
C LEU A 85 -5.37 -16.63 -2.21
N GLY A 86 -6.61 -16.64 -1.71
CA GLY A 86 -7.75 -16.13 -2.49
C GLY A 86 -7.77 -14.60 -2.55
N PRO A 87 -7.69 -13.96 -3.73
CA PRO A 87 -7.69 -12.50 -3.84
C PRO A 87 -9.04 -11.91 -3.50
N ARG A 88 -9.03 -10.68 -2.97
CA ARG A 88 -10.22 -9.83 -2.80
C ARG A 88 -9.97 -8.47 -3.43
N ARG A 89 -11.01 -7.86 -4.00
CA ARG A 89 -10.92 -6.54 -4.64
C ARG A 89 -12.04 -5.63 -4.14
N PRO A 90 -11.81 -4.31 -4.05
CA PRO A 90 -10.54 -3.62 -4.32
C PRO A 90 -9.50 -3.74 -3.18
N TYR A 91 -9.93 -4.21 -2.00
CA TYR A 91 -9.09 -4.37 -0.82
C TYR A 91 -8.81 -5.84 -0.54
N TRP A 92 -7.54 -6.17 -0.34
CA TRP A 92 -7.10 -7.51 0.02
C TRP A 92 -6.19 -7.48 1.23
N VAL A 93 -6.55 -8.21 2.28
CA VAL A 93 -5.66 -8.54 3.40
C VAL A 93 -5.54 -10.06 3.38
N PRO A 94 -4.48 -10.62 2.77
CA PRO A 94 -4.34 -12.06 2.63
C PRO A 94 -4.14 -12.69 4.01
N VAL A 95 -4.84 -13.80 4.26
CA VAL A 95 -4.58 -14.62 5.46
C VAL A 95 -3.40 -15.53 5.13
N TRP A 96 -2.29 -15.39 5.85
CA TRP A 96 -1.04 -16.13 5.63
C TRP A 96 -1.18 -17.63 5.95
N THR A 97 -1.84 -18.37 5.06
CA THR A 97 -2.07 -19.81 5.19
C THR A 97 -1.64 -20.51 3.91
N PHE A 98 -0.57 -21.30 4.01
CA PHE A 98 0.06 -21.96 2.88
C PHE A 98 -0.10 -23.48 2.98
N PRO A 99 -0.03 -24.21 1.85
CA PRO A 99 -0.12 -25.67 1.85
C PRO A 99 1.08 -26.35 2.53
N SER A 100 2.22 -25.68 2.63
CA SER A 100 3.43 -26.15 3.32
C SER A 100 4.31 -24.99 3.75
N GLY A 101 5.24 -25.25 4.68
CA GLY A 101 6.27 -24.28 5.07
C GLY A 101 7.20 -23.88 3.92
N ASP A 102 7.50 -24.80 3.00
CA ASP A 102 8.31 -24.50 1.81
C ASP A 102 7.60 -23.52 0.87
N ALA A 103 6.28 -23.67 0.69
CA ALA A 103 5.48 -22.75 -0.13
C ALA A 103 5.41 -21.35 0.50
N GLN A 104 5.29 -21.27 1.82
CA GLN A 104 5.38 -20.01 2.55
C GLN A 104 6.74 -19.35 2.36
N ALA A 105 7.83 -20.05 2.67
CA ALA A 105 9.19 -19.51 2.57
C ALA A 105 9.54 -19.06 1.14
N ALA A 106 9.11 -19.82 0.11
CA ALA A 106 9.31 -19.45 -1.28
C ALA A 106 8.53 -18.19 -1.67
N THR A 107 7.30 -18.04 -1.17
CA THR A 107 6.45 -16.87 -1.40
C THR A 107 7.03 -15.62 -0.72
N GLU A 108 7.43 -15.73 0.55
CA GLU A 108 8.06 -14.64 1.31
C GLU A 108 9.35 -14.18 0.64
N ALA A 109 10.24 -15.11 0.27
CA ALA A 109 11.48 -14.76 -0.42
C ALA A 109 11.23 -14.10 -1.80
N ALA A 110 10.15 -14.47 -2.49
CA ALA A 110 9.77 -13.84 -3.76
C ALA A 110 9.17 -12.44 -3.55
N LEU A 111 8.36 -12.27 -2.51
CA LEU A 111 7.81 -10.99 -2.10
C LEU A 111 8.93 -10.02 -1.71
N ASP A 112 9.88 -10.46 -0.88
CA ASP A 112 11.04 -9.66 -0.50
C ASP A 112 11.83 -9.20 -1.71
N ARG A 113 12.11 -10.10 -2.67
CA ARG A 113 12.81 -9.71 -3.92
C ARG A 113 12.05 -8.70 -4.74
N ALA A 114 10.72 -8.80 -4.80
CA ALA A 114 9.88 -7.85 -5.52
C ALA A 114 9.89 -6.46 -4.85
N LEU A 115 10.06 -6.40 -3.53
CA LEU A 115 10.01 -5.16 -2.74
C LEU A 115 11.38 -4.56 -2.39
N VAL A 116 12.48 -5.31 -2.49
CA VAL A 116 13.84 -4.83 -2.18
C VAL A 116 14.34 -3.79 -3.19
N ALA A 117 13.79 -3.75 -4.40
CA ALA A 117 14.27 -2.88 -5.49
C ALA A 117 13.77 -1.42 -5.40
N ASN A 118 13.20 -1.00 -4.27
CA ASN A 118 12.42 0.23 -4.22
C ASN A 118 13.29 1.49 -4.07
N GLY A 119 12.77 2.60 -4.60
CA GLY A 119 13.35 3.92 -4.42
C GLY A 119 13.29 4.39 -2.96
N LYS A 120 13.70 5.64 -2.71
CA LYS A 120 13.45 6.27 -1.40
C LYS A 120 11.95 6.60 -1.25
N PRO A 121 11.41 6.58 -0.01
CA PRO A 121 10.09 7.17 0.26
C PRO A 121 10.02 8.55 -0.36
N SER A 122 8.91 8.84 -1.05
CA SER A 122 8.76 10.11 -1.77
C SER A 122 7.53 10.90 -1.34
N TRP A 123 6.66 10.31 -0.53
CA TRP A 123 5.43 10.95 -0.06
C TRP A 123 5.10 10.58 1.37
N ARG A 124 4.48 11.51 2.07
CA ARG A 124 3.73 11.28 3.30
C ARG A 124 2.28 11.62 3.08
N VAL A 125 1.39 10.70 3.47
CA VAL A 125 -0.06 10.82 3.35
C VAL A 125 -0.66 10.64 4.73
N ALA A 126 -1.36 11.66 5.23
CA ALA A 126 -2.15 11.56 6.46
C ALA A 126 -3.61 11.29 6.08
N ALA A 127 -4.19 10.23 6.64
CA ALA A 127 -5.57 9.84 6.38
C ALA A 127 -6.17 9.15 7.61
N THR A 128 -7.48 9.29 7.81
CA THR A 128 -8.26 8.43 8.69
C THR A 128 -8.67 7.14 7.97
N ASP A 129 -8.83 7.23 6.65
CA ASP A 129 -9.06 6.13 5.71
C ASP A 129 -8.36 6.46 4.39
N LEU A 130 -7.41 5.60 3.97
CA LEU A 130 -6.64 5.75 2.71
C LEU A 130 -7.52 5.73 1.45
N THR A 131 -8.79 5.40 1.58
CA THR A 131 -9.71 5.15 0.48
C THR A 131 -10.79 6.20 0.34
N GLU A 132 -11.07 6.96 1.39
CA GLU A 132 -12.12 7.98 1.39
C GLU A 132 -11.56 9.40 1.43
N THR A 133 -10.67 9.70 2.38
CA THR A 133 -10.26 11.09 2.65
C THR A 133 -8.76 11.20 2.85
N VAL A 134 -8.10 12.03 2.04
CA VAL A 134 -6.70 12.40 2.24
C VAL A 134 -6.68 13.74 2.96
N SER A 135 -6.33 13.72 4.24
CA SER A 135 -6.28 14.93 5.08
C SER A 135 -5.08 15.81 4.75
N ALA A 136 -3.94 15.20 4.39
CA ALA A 136 -2.74 15.92 3.93
C ALA A 136 -1.88 15.03 3.02
N ALA A 137 -1.20 15.62 2.03
CA ALA A 137 -0.26 14.91 1.15
C ALA A 137 0.90 15.82 0.72
N HIS A 138 2.12 15.45 1.09
CA HIS A 138 3.34 16.21 0.77
C HIS A 138 4.51 15.31 0.40
N THR A 139 5.47 15.86 -0.35
CA THR A 139 6.77 15.22 -0.60
C THR A 139 7.61 15.25 0.67
N SER A 140 8.21 14.11 1.02
CA SER A 140 9.20 14.01 2.09
C SER A 140 10.51 14.72 1.74
#